data_AF-A0A443PGN9-F1
#
_entry.id   AF-A0A443PGN9-F1
#
_cell.length_a   1.000
_cell.length_b   1.000
_cell.length_c   1.000
_cell.angle_alpha   90.00
_cell.angle_beta   90.00
_cell.angle_gamma   90.00
#
_symmetry.space_group_name_H-M   'P 1'
#
loop_
_entity.id
_entity.type
_entity.pdbx_description
1 polymer ?
#
loop_
_entity_poly.entity_id
_entity_poly.type
_entity_poly.pdbx_seq_one_letter_code
_entity_poly.pdbx_strand_id
1 'polypeptide(L)'
;MVDVDLNNLSSCPREESIVRSTVQSHFRSDLVIAPGLLRMHFHGCLAQGCDGSILIDGKNTEKTAGGNLNLRGYNVIDDAKTQLEEACPGVVSCADILALAAQYSVVLVTFS
;
A
#
# COMPACT_ATOMS: atom_id res chain seq x y z
N MET A 1 12.50 -13.53 -8.69
CA MET A 1 11.47 -14.03 -7.78
C MET A 1 10.37 -12.97 -7.75
N VAL A 2 9.55 -12.97 -8.78
CA VAL A 2 8.28 -12.25 -8.78
C VAL A 2 7.28 -13.37 -9.01
N ASP A 3 6.66 -13.84 -7.94
CA ASP A 3 5.43 -14.57 -8.09
C ASP A 3 4.42 -13.55 -8.62
N VAL A 4 4.25 -13.53 -9.94
CA VAL A 4 2.98 -13.04 -10.51
C VAL A 4 1.97 -14.03 -9.97
N ASP A 5 1.23 -13.62 -8.95
CA ASP A 5 0.35 -14.50 -8.20
C ASP A 5 -0.80 -14.94 -9.13
N LEU A 6 -0.56 -16.02 -9.90
CA LEU A 6 -1.48 -16.52 -10.93
C LEU A 6 -2.85 -16.90 -10.35
N ASN A 7 -2.95 -17.06 -9.03
CA ASN A 7 -4.18 -17.36 -8.31
C ASN A 7 -4.99 -16.11 -7.93
N ASN A 8 -4.38 -14.92 -7.92
CA ASN A 8 -5.05 -13.69 -7.53
C ASN A 8 -5.77 -13.02 -8.73
N LEU A 9 -5.30 -13.24 -9.97
CA LEU A 9 -5.93 -12.68 -11.17
C LEU A 9 -7.38 -13.18 -11.36
N SER A 10 -7.69 -14.42 -10.98
CA SER A 10 -9.06 -14.95 -11.00
C SER A 10 -9.88 -14.54 -9.78
N SER A 11 -9.23 -14.31 -8.64
CA SER A 11 -9.89 -14.10 -7.35
C SER A 11 -10.21 -12.63 -7.09
N CYS A 12 -9.34 -11.71 -7.50
CA CYS A 12 -9.61 -10.27 -7.52
C CYS A 12 -9.08 -9.60 -8.82
N PRO A 13 -9.79 -9.75 -9.96
CA PRO A 13 -9.34 -9.22 -11.26
C PRO A 13 -9.13 -7.69 -11.30
N ARG A 14 -9.70 -6.96 -10.33
CA ARG A 14 -9.65 -5.50 -10.26
C ARG A 14 -8.59 -4.96 -9.30
N GLU A 15 -7.82 -5.81 -8.63
CA GLU A 15 -6.85 -5.42 -7.60
C GLU A 15 -5.95 -4.26 -8.04
N GLU A 16 -5.14 -4.49 -9.08
CA GLU A 16 -4.21 -3.51 -9.63
C GLU A 16 -4.91 -2.20 -10.01
N SER A 17 -6.07 -2.29 -10.67
CA SER A 17 -6.81 -1.12 -11.12
C SER A 17 -7.35 -0.28 -9.97
N ILE A 18 -7.84 -0.92 -8.90
CA ILE A 18 -8.35 -0.25 -7.71
C ILE A 18 -7.19 0.46 -7.01
N VAL A 19 -6.11 -0.25 -6.66
CA VAL A 19 -4.95 0.33 -5.96
C VAL A 19 -4.35 1.49 -6.76
N ARG A 20 -4.16 1.32 -8.08
CA ARG A 20 -3.63 2.37 -8.96
C ARG A 20 -4.51 3.62 -8.93
N SER A 21 -5.82 3.45 -9.06
CA SER A 21 -6.77 4.57 -9.13
C SER A 21 -6.84 5.33 -7.81
N THR A 22 -6.83 4.61 -6.67
CA THR A 22 -6.79 5.20 -5.34
C THR A 22 -5.52 6.02 -5.13
N VAL A 23 -4.34 5.45 -5.40
CA VAL A 23 -3.06 6.16 -5.28
C VAL A 23 -3.03 7.41 -6.16
N GLN A 24 -3.51 7.30 -7.41
CA GLN A 24 -3.56 8.45 -8.33
C GLN A 24 -4.49 9.55 -7.82
N SER A 25 -5.65 9.19 -7.25
CA SER A 25 -6.61 10.15 -6.69
C SER A 25 -6.01 10.94 -5.51
N HIS A 26 -5.39 10.24 -4.56
CA HIS A 26 -4.73 10.88 -3.41
C HIS A 26 -3.51 11.69 -3.82
N PHE A 27 -2.70 11.19 -4.76
CA PHE A 27 -1.54 11.92 -5.28
C PHE A 27 -1.92 13.25 -5.96
N ARG A 28 -3.02 13.28 -6.72
CA ARG A 28 -3.52 14.53 -7.35
C ARG A 28 -3.88 15.60 -6.31
N SER A 29 -4.20 15.20 -5.08
CA SER A 29 -4.58 16.10 -3.99
C SER A 29 -3.40 16.48 -3.09
N ASP A 30 -2.45 15.56 -2.87
CA ASP A 30 -1.21 15.79 -2.13
C ASP A 30 -0.04 15.03 -2.78
N LEU A 31 0.89 15.78 -3.40
CA LEU A 31 2.05 15.21 -4.09
C LEU A 31 3.00 14.46 -3.15
N VAL A 32 2.93 14.71 -1.83
CA VAL A 32 3.75 14.01 -0.82
C VAL A 32 3.31 12.56 -0.63
N ILE A 33 2.12 12.18 -1.09
CA ILE A 33 1.61 10.80 -0.98
C ILE A 33 2.54 9.80 -1.67
N ALA A 34 3.03 10.11 -2.88
CA ALA A 34 3.88 9.18 -3.63
C ALA A 34 5.21 8.84 -2.89
N PRO A 35 6.04 9.82 -2.49
CA PRO A 35 7.23 9.51 -1.69
C PRO A 35 6.89 8.96 -0.30
N GLY A 36 5.73 9.32 0.28
CA GLY A 36 5.24 8.79 1.55
C GLY A 36 4.98 7.29 1.52
N LEU A 37 4.26 6.82 0.50
CA LEU A 37 3.95 5.39 0.29
C LEU A 37 5.21 4.57 0.01
N LEU A 38 6.12 5.09 -0.82
CA LEU A 38 7.40 4.44 -1.08
C LEU A 38 8.22 4.29 0.21
N ARG A 39 8.28 5.34 1.03
CA ARG A 39 8.94 5.30 2.34
C ARG A 39 8.28 4.32 3.29
N MET A 40 6.95 4.27 3.33
CA MET A 40 6.20 3.33 4.17
C MET A 40 6.52 1.87 3.79
N HIS A 41 6.53 1.54 2.50
CA HIS A 41 6.90 0.21 2.03
C HIS A 41 8.34 -0.15 2.43
N PHE A 42 9.29 0.77 2.25
CA PHE A 42 10.67 0.58 2.71
C PHE A 42 10.74 0.27 4.22
N HIS A 43 10.11 1.08 5.06
CA HIS A 43 10.10 0.86 6.51
C HIS A 43 9.41 -0.45 6.90
N GLY A 44 8.31 -0.81 6.24
CA GLY A 44 7.57 -2.04 6.50
C GLY A 44 8.29 -3.33 6.10
N CYS A 45 9.32 -3.25 5.26
CA CYS A 45 10.09 -4.44 4.85
C CYS A 45 11.42 -4.61 5.61
N LEU A 46 11.89 -3.60 6.35
CA LEU A 46 13.22 -3.61 6.98
C LEU A 46 13.30 -4.40 8.30
N ALA A 47 12.21 -4.47 9.06
CA ALA A 47 12.23 -5.07 10.40
C ALA A 47 11.92 -6.57 10.35
N GLN A 48 10.71 -6.93 9.94
CA GLN A 48 10.17 -8.30 10.00
C GLN A 48 9.73 -8.85 8.63
N GLY A 49 10.13 -8.18 7.55
CA GLY A 49 9.69 -8.49 6.18
C GLY A 49 8.38 -7.80 5.81
N CYS A 50 8.01 -7.86 4.53
CA CYS A 50 6.87 -7.13 3.98
C CYS A 50 5.53 -7.83 4.32
N ASP A 51 5.12 -7.80 5.59
CA ASP A 51 3.96 -8.54 6.11
C ASP A 51 2.75 -7.65 6.48
N GLY A 52 2.89 -6.33 6.33
CA GLY A 52 1.86 -5.35 6.67
C GLY A 52 1.81 -4.96 8.15
N SER A 53 2.71 -5.45 8.99
CA SER A 53 2.78 -5.12 10.43
C SER A 53 2.96 -3.61 10.70
N ILE A 54 3.59 -2.88 9.77
CA ILE A 54 3.72 -1.41 9.81
C ILE A 54 2.38 -0.67 9.85
N LEU A 55 1.29 -1.31 9.40
CA LEU A 55 -0.04 -0.71 9.33
C LEU A 55 -0.83 -0.83 10.65
N ILE A 56 -0.35 -1.66 11.58
CA ILE A 56 -1.08 -2.00 12.81
C ILE A 56 -1.03 -0.86 13.83
N ASP A 57 -2.20 -0.38 14.24
CA ASP A 57 -2.37 0.57 15.33
C ASP A 57 -2.18 -0.08 16.70
N GLY A 58 -1.57 0.64 17.63
CA GLY A 58 -1.42 0.20 19.01
C GLY A 58 -0.19 0.76 19.69
N LYS A 59 -0.06 0.49 21.00
CA LYS A 59 1.18 0.77 21.72
C LYS A 59 2.21 -0.30 21.38
N ASN A 60 3.47 0.10 21.24
CA ASN A 60 4.59 -0.80 20.93
C ASN A 60 4.44 -1.54 19.58
N THR A 61 3.72 -0.95 18.62
CA THR A 61 3.69 -1.44 17.23
C THR A 61 4.75 -0.74 16.39
N GLU A 62 5.08 -1.31 15.23
CA GLU A 62 6.00 -0.69 14.28
C GLU A 62 5.55 0.72 13.89
N LYS A 63 4.25 0.94 13.70
CA LYS A 63 3.66 2.27 13.41
C LYS A 63 4.06 3.35 14.42
N THR A 64 4.20 2.96 15.70
CA THR A 64 4.58 3.87 16.80
C THR A 64 6.07 3.94 17.09
N ALA A 65 6.91 3.19 16.37
CA ALA A 65 8.36 3.25 16.53
C ALA A 65 8.90 4.63 16.10
N GLY A 66 9.96 5.11 16.76
CA GLY A 66 10.50 6.46 16.56
C GLY A 66 10.81 6.81 15.09
N GLY A 67 11.33 5.84 14.32
CA GLY A 67 11.61 6.03 12.88
C GLY A 67 10.36 6.14 11.99
N ASN A 68 9.19 5.73 12.51
CA ASN A 68 7.96 5.51 11.75
C ASN A 68 6.86 6.56 12.05
N LEU A 69 7.05 7.41 13.07
CA LEU A 69 6.06 8.40 13.55
C LEU A 69 5.57 9.38 12.46
N ASN A 70 6.37 9.61 11.42
CA ASN A 70 6.08 10.55 10.34
C ASN A 70 5.83 9.85 8.99
N LEU A 71 5.48 8.56 8.99
CA LEU A 71 5.05 7.89 7.76
C LEU A 71 3.69 8.47 7.31
N ARG A 72 3.54 8.63 6.00
CA ARG A 72 2.37 9.23 5.34
C ARG A 72 1.77 8.24 4.37
N GLY A 73 0.45 8.29 4.19
CA GLY A 73 -0.26 7.44 3.23
C GLY A 73 -1.09 6.31 3.85
N TYR A 74 -1.21 6.24 5.18
CA TYR A 74 -2.06 5.23 5.85
C TYR A 74 -3.51 5.30 5.33
N ASN A 75 -4.04 6.51 5.18
CA ASN A 75 -5.37 6.75 4.63
C ASN A 75 -5.54 6.26 3.18
N VAL A 76 -4.47 6.21 2.39
CA VAL A 76 -4.51 5.70 1.01
C VAL A 76 -4.59 4.17 1.01
N ILE A 77 -3.87 3.52 1.94
CA ILE A 77 -3.93 2.07 2.13
C ILE A 77 -5.30 1.66 2.65
N ASP A 78 -5.86 2.39 3.63
CA ASP A 78 -7.19 2.13 4.17
C ASP A 78 -8.30 2.29 3.12
N ASP A 79 -8.22 3.34 2.29
CA ASP A 79 -9.15 3.58 1.19
C ASP A 79 -9.07 2.47 0.13
N ALA A 80 -7.85 2.10 -0.29
CA ALA A 80 -7.65 0.99 -1.22
C ALA A 80 -8.18 -0.33 -0.64
N LYS A 81 -7.91 -0.62 0.63
CA LYS A 81 -8.41 -1.82 1.31
C LYS A 81 -9.92 -1.84 1.38
N THR A 82 -10.55 -0.70 1.67
CA THR A 82 -12.03 -0.57 1.71
C THR A 82 -12.63 -0.94 0.35
N GLN A 83 -12.13 -0.33 -0.73
CA GLN A 83 -12.61 -0.61 -2.09
C GLN A 83 -12.35 -2.08 -2.52
N LEU A 84 -11.23 -2.66 -2.09
CA LEU A 84 -10.91 -4.06 -2.37
C LEU A 84 -11.80 -5.02 -1.59
N GLU A 85 -12.11 -4.75 -0.33
CA GLU A 85 -13.04 -5.58 0.45
C GLU A 85 -14.48 -5.52 -0.10
N GLU A 86 -14.88 -4.40 -0.71
CA GLU A 86 -16.14 -4.34 -1.47
C GLU A 86 -16.11 -5.16 -2.76
N ALA A 87 -14.95 -5.21 -3.43
CA ALA A 87 -14.79 -5.87 -4.72
C ALA A 87 -14.53 -7.38 -4.62
N CYS A 88 -13.75 -7.79 -3.63
CA CYS A 88 -13.21 -9.14 -3.44
C CYS A 88 -12.88 -9.39 -1.95
N PRO A 89 -13.90 -9.63 -1.10
CA PRO A 89 -13.74 -9.71 0.35
C PRO A 89 -12.71 -10.76 0.78
N GLY A 90 -11.77 -10.37 1.65
CA GLY A 90 -10.78 -11.27 2.26
C GLY A 90 -9.73 -11.84 1.31
N VAL A 91 -9.62 -11.32 0.08
CA VAL A 91 -8.68 -11.85 -0.93
C VAL A 91 -7.33 -11.14 -0.87
N VAL A 92 -7.33 -9.81 -0.93
CA VAL A 92 -6.09 -9.03 -1.10
C VAL A 92 -5.50 -8.63 0.24
N SER A 93 -4.22 -8.94 0.48
CA SER A 93 -3.54 -8.62 1.73
C SER A 93 -3.16 -7.13 1.82
N CYS A 94 -3.02 -6.61 3.04
CA CYS A 94 -2.56 -5.22 3.21
C CYS A 94 -1.09 -5.03 2.79
N ALA A 95 -0.29 -6.10 2.82
CA ALA A 95 1.09 -6.08 2.34
C ALA A 95 1.15 -5.88 0.82
N ASP A 96 0.29 -6.58 0.07
CA ASP A 96 0.22 -6.47 -1.40
C ASP A 96 -0.28 -5.07 -1.82
N ILE A 97 -1.28 -4.54 -1.11
CA ILE A 97 -1.74 -3.16 -1.32
C ILE A 97 -0.59 -2.17 -1.13
N LEU A 98 0.21 -2.32 -0.07
CA LEU A 98 1.34 -1.44 0.19
C LEU A 98 2.44 -1.55 -0.88
N ALA A 99 2.72 -2.77 -1.35
CA ALA A 99 3.68 -3.01 -2.43
C ALA A 99 3.22 -2.38 -3.76
N LEU A 100 1.98 -2.62 -4.17
CA LEU A 100 1.39 -2.02 -5.37
C LEU A 100 1.33 -0.49 -5.26
N ALA A 101 0.98 0.03 -4.08
CA ALA A 101 0.92 1.46 -3.85
C ALA A 101 2.29 2.14 -4.00
N ALA A 102 3.36 1.51 -3.50
CA ALA A 102 4.73 1.97 -3.71
C ALA A 102 5.14 1.91 -5.19
N GLN A 103 4.80 0.83 -5.90
CA GLN A 103 5.05 0.70 -7.34
C GLN A 103 4.37 1.82 -8.14
N TYR A 104 3.06 2.04 -7.93
CA TYR A 104 2.35 3.08 -8.67
C TYR A 104 2.78 4.49 -8.27
N SER A 105 3.27 4.69 -7.05
CA SER A 105 3.87 5.96 -6.65
C SER A 105 5.11 6.29 -7.50
N VAL A 106 6.00 5.31 -7.75
CA VAL A 106 7.17 5.49 -8.62
C VAL A 106 6.75 5.76 -10.07
N VAL A 107 5.75 5.03 -10.57
CA VAL A 107 5.21 5.25 -11.93
C VAL A 107 4.67 6.66 -12.07
N LEU A 108 3.88 7.14 -11.10
CA LEU A 108 3.29 8.47 -11.14
C LEU A 108 4.35 9.56 -11.22
N VAL A 109 5.39 9.52 -10.38
CA VAL A 109 6.43 10.57 -10.36
C VAL A 109 7.43 10.51 -11.52
N THR A 110 7.47 9.39 -12.25
CA THR A 110 8.33 9.23 -13.43
C THR A 110 7.64 9.67 -14.73
N PHE A 111 6.31 9.55 -14.79
CA PHE A 111 5.50 9.85 -15.97
C PHE A 111 4.42 10.92 -15.68
N SER A 112 4.72 11.90 -14.82
CA SER A 112 3.82 13.01 -14.44
C SER A 112 3.67 14.06 -15.54
#